data_AF-A0A920V1N9-F1
#
_entry.id   AF-A0A920V1N9-F1
#
_cell.length_a   1.000
_cell.length_b   1.000
_cell.length_c   1.000
_cell.angle_alpha   90.00
_cell.angle_beta   90.00
_cell.angle_gamma   90.00
#
_symmetry.space_group_name_H-M   'P 1'
#
loop_
_entity.id
_entity.type
_entity.pdbx_description
1 polymer ?
#
loop_
_entity_poly.entity_id
_entity_poly.type
_entity_poly.pdbx_seq_one_letter_code
_entity_poly.pdbx_strand_id
1 'polypeptide(L)' 'MTHVVAEPCFNCKYTDCVVVCPVECFYEGESMLYIHPDE' A
#
# COMPACT_ATOMS: atom_id res chain seq x y z
N MET A 1 -4.06 4.87 -11.82
CA MET A 1 -2.80 4.21 -12.22
C MET A 1 -2.61 3.02 -11.29
N THR A 2 -2.30 1.85 -11.82
CA THR A 2 -2.08 0.66 -11.00
C THR A 2 -0.67 0.68 -10.43
N HIS A 3 -0.55 0.81 -9.11
CA HIS A 3 0.71 0.71 -8.38
C HIS A 3 0.79 -0.64 -7.67
N VAL A 4 2.02 -1.11 -7.45
CA VAL A 4 2.28 -2.36 -6.74
C VAL A 4 3.21 -2.07 -5.57
N VAL A 5 2.90 -2.65 -4.42
CA VAL A 5 3.78 -2.62 -3.26
C VAL A 5 4.96 -3.56 -3.54
N ALA A 6 6.16 -3.02 -3.50
CA ALA A 6 7.38 -3.78 -3.71
C ALA A 6 7.98 -4.24 -2.37
N GLU A 7 8.94 -5.17 -2.44
CA GLU A 7 9.73 -5.70 -1.32
C GLU A 7 10.23 -4.66 -0.28
N PRO A 8 10.64 -3.42 -0.62
CA PRO A 8 11.04 -2.42 0.40
C PRO A 8 9.95 -2.04 1.41
N CYS A 9 8.68 -2.35 1.15
CA CYS A 9 7.61 -2.11 2.11
C CYS A 9 7.57 -3.18 3.24
N PHE A 10 8.21 -4.34 3.02
CA PHE A 10 8.22 -5.45 3.96
C PHE A 10 8.87 -5.04 5.28
N ASN A 11 8.14 -5.21 6.39
CA ASN A 11 8.55 -4.86 7.77
C ASN A 11 8.82 -3.37 8.07
N CYS A 12 8.74 -2.46 7.08
CA CYS A 12 8.92 -1.02 7.32
C CYS A 12 7.61 -0.28 7.48
N LYS A 13 6.57 -0.63 6.69
CA LYS A 13 5.24 -0.02 6.72
C LYS A 13 5.28 1.51 6.87
N TYR A 14 5.96 2.21 5.96
CA TYR A 14 6.14 3.67 6.03
C TYR A 14 4.84 4.49 6.01
N THR A 15 3.71 3.88 5.56
CA THR A 15 2.35 4.46 5.45
C THR A 15 2.21 5.79 4.68
N ASP A 16 3.31 6.38 4.21
CA ASP A 16 3.37 7.61 3.44
C ASP A 16 2.56 7.51 2.13
N CYS A 17 2.54 6.32 1.53
CA CYS A 17 1.74 6.03 0.34
C CYS A 17 0.21 6.06 0.58
N VAL A 18 -0.25 5.83 1.82
CA VAL A 18 -1.68 5.84 2.16
C VAL A 18 -2.22 7.27 2.18
N VAL A 19 -1.45 8.22 2.72
CA VAL A 19 -1.83 9.63 2.85
C VAL A 19 -2.02 10.31 1.48
N VAL A 20 -1.36 9.78 0.45
CA VAL A 20 -1.44 10.32 -0.92
C VAL A 20 -2.36 9.52 -1.85
N CYS A 21 -2.92 8.35 -1.45
CA CYS A 21 -3.85 7.60 -2.32
C CYS A 21 -5.16 8.41 -2.43
N PRO A 22 -5.55 8.90 -3.63
CA PRO A 22 -6.79 9.68 -3.79
C PRO A 22 -8.06 8.84 -3.59
N VAL A 23 -7.92 7.52 -3.48
CA VAL A 23 -9.00 6.53 -3.40
C VAL A 23 -8.84 5.58 -2.20
N GLU A 24 -7.93 5.86 -1.26
CA GLU A 24 -7.73 5.06 -0.02
C GLU A 24 -7.63 3.53 -0.22
N CYS A 25 -6.97 3.17 -1.32
CA CYS A 25 -6.82 1.85 -1.94
C CYS A 25 -5.97 0.81 -1.16
N PHE A 26 -5.52 1.14 0.06
CA PHE A 26 -4.48 0.42 0.78
C PHE A 26 -5.02 -0.37 1.98
N TYR A 27 -4.56 -1.61 2.10
CA TYR A 27 -4.89 -2.51 3.19
C TYR A 27 -3.66 -2.86 4.02
N GLU A 28 -3.77 -2.79 5.34
CA GLU A 28 -2.68 -3.17 6.24
C GLU A 28 -2.63 -4.69 6.43
N GLY A 29 -1.54 -5.31 5.96
CA GLY A 29 -1.20 -6.68 6.27
C GLY A 29 -0.22 -6.81 7.43
N GLU A 30 0.01 -8.04 7.91
CA GLU A 30 0.97 -8.30 8.99
C GLU A 30 2.40 -7.88 8.65
N SER A 31 2.83 -8.09 7.41
CA SER A 31 4.21 -7.93 6.96
C SER A 31 4.42 -6.79 5.96
N MET A 32 3.39 -6.39 5.22
CA MET A 32 3.44 -5.32 4.22
C MET A 32 2.05 -4.73 3.95
N LEU A 33 2.01 -3.59 3.27
CA LEU A 33 0.78 -3.00 2.75
C LEU A 33 0.35 -3.74 1.47
N TYR A 34 -0.96 -3.88 1.27
CA TYR A 34 -1.56 -4.45 0.08
C TYR A 34 -2.34 -3.37 -0.66
N ILE A 35 -2.32 -3.40 -2.00
CA ILE A 35 -3.13 -2.52 -2.86
C ILE A 35 -4.19 -3.39 -3.52
N HIS A 36 -5.45 -2.99 -3.41
CA HIS A 36 -6.54 -3.64 -4.13
C HIS A 36 -6.75 -2.94 -5.48
N PRO A 37 -6.53 -3.61 -6.63
CA PRO A 37 -6.57 -2.95 -7.95
C PRO A 37 -7.99 -2.69 -8.47
N ASP A 38 -9.01 -3.36 -7.91
CA ASP A 38 -10.42 -3.18 -8.29
C ASP A 38 -11.16 -2.13 -7.45
N GLU A 39 -10.44 -1.42 -6.57
CA GLU A 39 -10.95 -0.27 -5.78
C GLU A 39 -10.41 1.05 -6.35
#